data_AF-A0A6N4QU13-F1
#
_entry.id   AF-A0A6N4QU13-F1
#
_cell.length_a   1.000
_cell.length_b   1.000
_cell.length_c   1.000
_cell.angle_alpha   90.00
_cell.angle_beta   90.00
_cell.angle_gamma   90.00
#
_symmetry.space_group_name_H-M   'P 1'
#
loop_
_entity.id
_entity.type
_entity.pdbx_description
1 polymer ?
#
loop_
_entity_poly.entity_id
_entity_poly.type
_entity_poly.pdbx_seq_one_letter_code
_entity_poly.pdbx_strand_id
1 'polypeptide(L)'
;MEPKDFLIVGTIHSLGFAVFHVFFWKIFRWKEDLKRVSFANRAILQIANLRLIYLFVFMAGVTFFFPTELLSSSLGKWILIGFSVFWWGRLIEQFIFLRVNSVMVHVLTVLFFAGGIVYLIPLFAF
;
A
#
# COMPACT_ATOMS: atom_id res chain seq x y z
N MET A 1 11.25 7.20 -18.80
CA MET A 1 11.55 6.71 -17.44
C MET A 1 12.15 5.34 -17.59
N GLU A 2 13.30 5.14 -16.98
CA GLU A 2 13.94 3.83 -16.88
C GLU A 2 13.15 2.93 -15.91
N PRO A 3 13.26 1.59 -16.00
CA PRO A 3 12.56 0.67 -15.11
C PRO A 3 12.83 0.95 -13.61
N LYS A 4 14.04 1.41 -13.29
CA LYS A 4 14.45 1.77 -11.92
C LYS A 4 13.71 3.00 -11.39
N ASP A 5 13.32 3.95 -12.26
CA ASP A 5 12.61 5.15 -11.84
C ASP A 5 11.25 4.80 -11.23
N PHE A 6 10.56 3.80 -11.79
CA PHE A 6 9.30 3.28 -11.25
C PHE A 6 9.49 2.64 -9.87
N LEU A 7 10.63 1.99 -9.59
CA LEU A 7 10.91 1.44 -8.27
C LEU A 7 11.09 2.53 -7.22
N ILE A 8 11.73 3.65 -7.58
CA ILE A 8 11.85 4.84 -6.71
C ILE A 8 10.46 5.44 -6.43
N VAL A 9 9.62 5.57 -7.46
CA VAL A 9 8.22 6.01 -7.27
C VAL A 9 7.48 5.06 -6.35
N GLY A 10 7.68 3.75 -6.49
CA GLY A 10 7.14 2.73 -5.59
C GLY A 10 7.62 2.89 -4.15
N THR A 11 8.90 3.20 -3.93
CA THR A 11 9.43 3.51 -2.60
C THR A 11 8.70 4.69 -1.97
N ILE A 12 8.60 5.81 -2.69
CA ILE A 12 7.94 7.03 -2.20
C ILE A 12 6.45 6.77 -1.92
N HIS A 13 5.78 6.08 -2.83
CA HIS A 13 4.38 5.70 -2.71
C HIS A 13 4.12 4.87 -1.46
N SER A 14 4.89 3.78 -1.26
CA SER A 14 4.73 2.91 -0.09
C SER A 14 5.05 3.62 1.22
N LEU A 15 6.12 4.44 1.29
CA LEU A 15 6.41 5.24 2.49
C LEU A 15 5.29 6.25 2.79
N GLY A 16 4.74 6.90 1.76
CA GLY A 16 3.60 7.78 1.89
C GLY A 16 2.41 7.08 2.53
N PHE A 17 2.11 5.84 2.12
CA PHE A 17 1.05 5.03 2.71
C PHE A 17 1.34 4.58 4.15
N ALA A 18 2.60 4.23 4.46
CA ALA A 18 3.02 3.93 5.84
C ALA A 18 2.74 5.13 6.76
N VAL A 19 3.18 6.32 6.35
CA VAL A 19 2.95 7.57 7.10
C VAL A 19 1.46 7.87 7.21
N PHE A 20 0.70 7.74 6.12
CA PHE A 20 -0.75 7.93 6.14
C PHE A 20 -1.44 7.01 7.16
N HIS A 21 -1.04 5.73 7.26
CA HIS A 21 -1.59 4.78 8.23
C HIS A 21 -1.18 5.09 9.68
N VAL A 22 0.02 5.65 9.90
CA VAL A 22 0.41 6.20 11.21
C VAL A 22 -0.54 7.32 11.66
N PHE A 23 -1.12 8.07 10.73
CA PHE A 23 -2.08 9.13 11.07
C PHE A 23 -3.52 8.63 11.30
N PHE A 24 -3.83 7.34 11.09
CA PHE A 24 -5.20 6.83 11.27
C PHE A 24 -5.75 7.06 12.67
N TRP A 25 -4.90 6.94 13.69
CA TRP A 25 -5.30 7.21 15.07
C TRP A 25 -5.85 8.63 15.25
N LYS A 26 -5.35 9.60 14.49
CA LYS A 26 -5.78 11.00 14.53
C LYS A 26 -6.92 11.27 13.55
N ILE A 27 -6.76 10.89 12.28
CA ILE A 27 -7.74 11.16 11.20
C ILE A 27 -9.11 10.56 11.54
N PHE A 28 -9.12 9.33 12.04
CA PHE A 28 -10.34 8.59 12.35
C PHE A 28 -10.67 8.56 13.84
N ARG A 29 -10.01 9.41 14.66
CA ARG A 29 -10.30 9.54 16.10
C ARG A 29 -10.37 8.19 16.82
N TRP A 30 -9.46 7.27 16.51
CA TRP A 30 -9.55 5.89 16.99
C TRP A 30 -9.49 5.76 18.51
N LYS A 31 -8.90 6.74 19.21
CA LYS A 31 -8.91 6.79 20.67
C LYS A 31 -10.32 6.89 21.23
N GLU A 32 -11.21 7.61 20.55
CA GLU A 32 -12.60 7.81 20.95
C GLU A 32 -13.50 6.75 20.32
N ASP A 33 -13.41 6.57 19.00
CA ASP A 33 -14.39 5.80 18.23
C ASP A 33 -14.24 4.28 18.47
N LEU A 34 -13.02 3.77 18.67
CA LEU A 34 -12.82 2.34 18.95
C LEU A 34 -13.22 1.93 20.38
N LYS A 35 -13.60 2.87 21.25
CA LYS A 35 -14.19 2.53 22.56
C LYS A 35 -15.58 1.90 22.42
N ARG A 36 -16.26 2.15 21.29
CA ARG A 36 -17.62 1.67 21.01
C ARG A 36 -17.66 0.26 20.44
N VAL A 37 -16.51 -0.32 20.09
CA VAL A 37 -16.41 -1.70 19.59
C VAL A 37 -15.88 -2.64 20.66
N SER A 38 -16.14 -3.94 20.50
CA SER A 38 -15.63 -4.98 21.41
C SER A 38 -14.10 -4.93 21.51
N PHE A 39 -13.57 -5.42 22.64
CA PHE A 39 -12.12 -5.48 22.86
C PHE A 39 -11.40 -6.21 21.72
N ALA A 40 -11.93 -7.38 21.32
CA ALA A 40 -11.36 -8.18 20.25
C ALA A 40 -11.30 -7.41 18.92
N ASN A 41 -12.40 -6.78 18.50
CA ASN A 41 -12.44 -6.04 17.24
C ASN A 41 -11.52 -4.83 17.26
N ARG A 42 -11.46 -4.10 18.38
CA ARG A 42 -10.50 -2.99 18.55
C ARG A 42 -9.05 -3.48 18.40
N ALA A 43 -8.70 -4.59 19.06
CA ALA A 43 -7.34 -5.13 18.99
C ALA A 43 -6.99 -5.60 17.59
N ILE A 44 -7.90 -6.30 16.91
CA ILE A 44 -7.70 -6.77 15.53
C ILE A 44 -7.43 -5.59 14.58
N LEU A 45 -8.21 -4.52 14.66
CA LEU A 45 -8.00 -3.32 13.81
C LEU A 45 -6.64 -2.65 14.07
N GLN A 46 -6.21 -2.57 15.32
CA GLN A 46 -4.91 -2.01 15.69
C GLN A 46 -3.76 -2.85 15.14
N ILE A 47 -3.83 -4.17 15.33
CA ILE A 47 -2.83 -5.11 14.83
C ILE A 47 -2.77 -5.05 13.31
N ALA A 48 -3.92 -5.05 12.63
CA ALA A 48 -4.00 -4.95 11.17
C ALA A 48 -3.34 -3.67 10.66
N ASN A 49 -3.62 -2.50 11.28
CA ASN A 49 -3.00 -1.24 10.88
C ASN A 49 -1.47 -1.27 11.05
N LEU A 50 -0.97 -1.81 12.17
CA LEU A 50 0.47 -1.94 12.41
C LEU A 50 1.14 -2.91 11.43
N ARG A 51 0.47 -4.00 11.05
CA ARG A 51 0.98 -4.93 10.03
C ARG A 51 1.01 -4.29 8.64
N LEU A 52 0.02 -3.47 8.30
CA LEU A 52 0.03 -2.71 7.05
C LEU A 52 1.17 -1.68 7.01
N ILE A 53 1.39 -0.94 8.09
CA ILE A 53 2.54 -0.01 8.19
C ILE A 53 3.85 -0.77 7.97
N TYR A 54 4.04 -1.90 8.66
CA TYR A 54 5.21 -2.74 8.47
C TYR A 54 5.36 -3.21 7.01
N LEU A 55 4.28 -3.68 6.39
CA LEU A 55 4.29 -4.16 5.02
C LEU A 55 4.67 -3.04 4.04
N PHE A 56 4.15 -1.83 4.22
CA PHE A 56 4.50 -0.68 3.37
C PHE A 56 5.95 -0.25 3.53
N VAL A 57 6.48 -0.23 4.76
CA VAL A 57 7.90 0.02 5.00
C VAL A 57 8.76 -1.08 4.36
N PHE A 58 8.33 -2.33 4.42
CA PHE A 58 8.99 -3.45 3.74
C PHE A 58 8.99 -3.29 2.22
N MET A 59 7.84 -2.98 1.61
CA MET A 59 7.73 -2.72 0.17
C MET A 59 8.67 -1.58 -0.27
N ALA A 60 8.71 -0.50 0.50
CA ALA A 60 9.62 0.61 0.26
C ALA A 60 11.09 0.19 0.38
N GLY A 61 11.46 -0.53 1.44
CA GLY A 61 12.81 -1.02 1.63
C GLY A 61 13.26 -1.93 0.49
N VAL A 62 12.41 -2.88 0.07
CA VAL A 62 12.75 -3.82 -1.00
C VAL A 62 12.98 -3.10 -2.33
N THR A 63 12.10 -2.15 -2.67
CA THR A 63 12.21 -1.37 -3.93
C THR A 63 13.39 -0.41 -3.94
N PHE A 64 13.78 0.11 -2.78
CA PHE A 64 14.92 1.02 -2.66
C PHE A 64 16.27 0.30 -2.65
N PHE A 65 16.40 -0.78 -1.86
CA PHE A 65 17.68 -1.45 -1.62
C PHE A 65 18.04 -2.52 -2.65
N PHE A 66 17.05 -3.16 -3.31
CA PHE A 66 17.29 -4.30 -4.21
C PHE A 66 16.73 -4.10 -5.64
N PRO A 67 16.94 -2.94 -6.29
CA PRO A 67 16.33 -2.66 -7.59
C PRO A 67 16.86 -3.58 -8.70
N THR A 68 18.13 -3.98 -8.65
CA THR A 68 18.74 -4.84 -9.67
C THR A 68 18.15 -6.26 -9.61
N GLU A 69 17.99 -6.79 -8.40
CA GLU A 69 17.43 -8.12 -8.14
C GLU A 69 15.95 -8.18 -8.49
N LEU A 70 15.19 -7.12 -8.18
CA LEU A 70 13.79 -7.01 -8.53
C LEU A 70 13.54 -7.08 -10.04
N LEU A 71 14.41 -6.46 -10.84
CA LEU A 71 14.26 -6.38 -12.29
C LEU A 71 14.83 -7.61 -13.02
N SER A 72 15.94 -8.16 -12.53
CA SER A 72 16.68 -9.20 -13.24
C SER A 72 16.28 -10.64 -12.85
N SER A 73 15.80 -10.87 -11.62
CA SER A 73 15.55 -12.22 -11.12
C SER A 73 14.08 -12.64 -11.20
N SER A 74 13.83 -13.94 -11.38
CA SER A 74 12.47 -14.49 -11.35
C SER A 74 11.77 -14.25 -10.00
N LEU A 75 12.51 -14.36 -8.89
CA LEU A 75 11.98 -14.07 -7.55
C LEU A 75 11.59 -12.59 -7.42
N GLY A 76 12.45 -11.69 -7.89
CA GLY A 76 12.20 -10.25 -7.90
C GLY A 76 10.94 -9.87 -8.66
N LYS A 77 10.73 -10.47 -9.84
CA LYS A 77 9.51 -10.30 -10.63
C LYS A 77 8.27 -10.78 -9.89
N TRP A 78 8.32 -11.92 -9.20
CA TRP A 78 7.21 -12.39 -8.37
C TRP A 78 6.90 -11.47 -7.19
N ILE A 79 7.92 -10.85 -6.59
CA ILE A 79 7.73 -9.85 -5.54
C ILE A 79 6.98 -8.62 -6.10
N LEU A 80 7.40 -8.11 -7.26
CA LEU A 80 6.73 -6.99 -7.93
C LEU A 80 5.26 -7.33 -8.31
N ILE A 81 5.02 -8.54 -8.83
CA ILE A 81 3.65 -9.04 -9.07
C ILE A 81 2.85 -9.02 -7.76
N GLY A 82 3.41 -9.53 -6.67
CA GLY A 82 2.75 -9.53 -5.37
C GLY A 82 2.40 -8.13 -4.87
N PHE A 83 3.31 -7.16 -5.05
CA PHE A 83 3.04 -5.75 -4.70
C PHE A 83 1.95 -5.16 -5.58
N SER A 84 2.00 -5.40 -6.90
CA SER A 84 0.95 -4.93 -7.82
C SER A 84 -0.42 -5.50 -7.46
N VAL A 85 -0.51 -6.82 -7.25
CA VAL A 85 -1.75 -7.51 -6.85
C VAL A 85 -2.29 -6.98 -5.54
N PHE A 86 -1.42 -6.70 -4.55
CA PHE A 86 -1.83 -6.08 -3.29
C PHE A 86 -2.58 -4.75 -3.53
N TRP A 87 -2.05 -3.87 -4.38
CA TRP A 87 -2.67 -2.57 -4.65
C TRP A 87 -3.94 -2.67 -5.48
N TRP A 88 -3.99 -3.57 -6.46
CA TRP A 88 -5.22 -3.86 -7.20
C TRP A 88 -6.31 -4.47 -6.31
N GLY A 89 -5.95 -5.40 -5.43
CA GLY A 89 -6.84 -5.95 -4.41
C GLY A 89 -7.40 -4.85 -3.52
N ARG A 90 -6.53 -3.95 -3.00
CA ARG A 90 -6.96 -2.80 -2.20
C ARG A 90 -7.90 -1.86 -2.97
N LEU A 91 -7.67 -1.63 -4.25
CA LEU A 91 -8.56 -0.85 -5.10
C LEU A 91 -9.95 -1.51 -5.19
N ILE A 92 -10.00 -2.81 -5.46
CA ILE A 92 -11.27 -3.57 -5.55
C ILE A 92 -12.02 -3.53 -4.21
N GLU A 93 -11.32 -3.80 -3.10
CA GLU A 93 -11.88 -3.76 -1.74
C GLU A 93 -12.51 -2.40 -1.41
N GLN A 94 -11.96 -1.30 -1.93
CA GLN A 94 -12.54 0.04 -1.74
C GLN A 94 -13.95 0.14 -2.31
N PHE A 95 -14.19 -0.43 -3.50
CA PHE A 95 -15.53 -0.44 -4.12
C PHE A 95 -16.48 -1.45 -3.49
N ILE A 96 -15.98 -2.42 -2.73
CA ILE A 96 -16.80 -3.41 -2.01
C ILE A 96 -17.18 -2.88 -0.62
N PHE A 97 -16.19 -2.46 0.17
CA PHE A 97 -16.36 -2.15 1.60
C PHE A 97 -16.48 -0.65 1.93
N LEU A 98 -15.97 0.25 1.07
CA LEU A 98 -15.92 1.70 1.35
C LEU A 98 -16.65 2.50 0.26
N ARG A 99 -17.93 2.17 0.04
CA ARG A 99 -18.82 2.82 -0.94
C ARG A 99 -19.30 4.19 -0.46
N VAL A 100 -18.37 5.13 -0.31
CA VAL A 100 -18.63 6.50 0.16
C VAL A 100 -18.18 7.51 -0.89
N ASN A 101 -19.05 8.46 -1.24
CA ASN A 101 -18.70 9.57 -2.13
C ASN A 101 -17.99 10.68 -1.34
N SER A 102 -16.67 10.64 -1.32
CA SER A 102 -15.84 11.69 -0.71
C SER A 102 -14.58 11.93 -1.53
N VAL A 103 -14.11 13.18 -1.51
CA VAL A 103 -12.86 13.57 -2.21
C VAL A 103 -11.69 12.71 -1.74
N MET A 104 -11.58 12.45 -0.43
CA MET A 104 -10.52 11.61 0.13
C MET A 104 -10.54 10.19 -0.46
N VAL A 105 -11.72 9.56 -0.55
CA VAL A 105 -11.85 8.22 -1.13
C VAL A 105 -11.48 8.22 -2.61
N HIS A 106 -11.85 9.25 -3.37
CA HIS A 106 -11.45 9.36 -4.78
C HIS A 106 -9.94 9.53 -4.95
N VAL A 107 -9.30 10.34 -4.11
CA VAL A 107 -7.83 10.46 -4.09
C VAL A 107 -7.19 9.11 -3.77
N LEU A 108 -7.68 8.39 -2.76
CA LEU A 108 -7.19 7.05 -2.43
C LEU A 108 -7.37 6.06 -3.58
N THR A 109 -8.49 6.10 -4.29
CA THR A 109 -8.74 5.26 -5.48
C THR A 109 -7.68 5.49 -6.54
N VAL A 110 -7.37 6.75 -6.86
CA VAL A 110 -6.30 7.09 -7.83
C VAL A 110 -4.94 6.60 -7.32
N LEU A 111 -4.64 6.77 -6.04
CA LEU A 111 -3.37 6.33 -5.46
C LEU A 111 -3.22 4.80 -5.43
N PHE A 112 -4.30 4.05 -5.19
CA PHE A 112 -4.28 2.58 -5.26
C PHE A 112 -4.10 2.09 -6.69
N PHE A 113 -4.82 2.69 -7.65
CA PHE A 113 -4.63 2.41 -9.07
C PHE A 113 -3.18 2.68 -9.48
N ALA A 114 -2.64 3.84 -9.10
CA ALA A 114 -1.25 4.21 -9.38
C ALA A 114 -0.27 3.20 -8.76
N GLY A 115 -0.50 2.75 -7.52
CA GLY A 115 0.30 1.69 -6.89
C GLY A 115 0.29 0.40 -7.72
N GLY A 116 -0.88 -0.05 -8.15
CA GLY A 116 -1.03 -1.23 -9.01
C GLY A 116 -0.21 -1.12 -10.31
N ILE A 117 -0.20 0.06 -10.93
CA ILE A 117 0.54 0.33 -12.17
C ILE A 117 2.06 0.45 -11.93
N VAL A 118 2.48 1.15 -10.88
CA VAL A 118 3.89 1.43 -10.59
C VAL A 118 4.71 0.16 -10.40
N TYR A 119 4.15 -0.87 -9.76
CA TYR A 119 4.83 -2.16 -9.60
C TYR A 119 4.64 -3.11 -10.80
N LEU A 120 3.66 -2.84 -11.68
CA LEU A 120 3.38 -3.64 -12.86
C LEU A 120 4.29 -3.28 -14.04
N ILE A 121 4.50 -1.99 -14.31
CA ILE A 121 5.26 -1.52 -15.47
C ILE A 121 6.69 -2.13 -15.54
N PRO A 122 7.46 -2.20 -14.44
CA PRO A 122 8.82 -2.75 -14.48
C PRO A 122 8.88 -4.23 -14.91
N LEU A 123 7.76 -4.95 -14.90
CA LEU A 123 7.65 -6.33 -15.37
C LEU A 123 7.61 -6.47 -16.89
N PHE A 124 7.52 -5.38 -17.64
CA PHE A 124 7.43 -5.39 -19.10
C PHE A 124 8.52 -4.56 -19.78
N ALA A 125 9.35 -3.88 -18.98
CA ALA A 125 10.44 -3.07 -19.49
C ALA A 125 11.70 -3.94 -19.60
N PHE A 126 11.76 -4.75 -20.67
CA PHE A 126 12.91 -5.55 -21.07
C PHE A 126 13.13 -5.42 -22.58
#